data_AF-A0A1Y3NQH9-F1
#
_entry.id   AF-A0A1Y3NQH9-F1
#
_cell.length_a   1.000
_cell.length_b   1.000
_cell.length_c   1.000
_cell.angle_alpha   90.00
_cell.angle_beta   90.00
_cell.angle_gamma   90.00
#
_symmetry.space_group_name_H-M   'P 1'
#
loop_
_entity.id
_entity.type
_entity.pdbx_description
1 polymer ?
#
loop_
_entity_poly.entity_id
_entity_poly.type
_entity_poly.pdbx_seq_one_letter_code
_entity_poly.pdbx_strand_id
1 'polypeptide(L)'
;MCNSLLKESGNFLYYFIYNNNTNIVNLNHITIGNKRGILININNSELINDIFVNKEYVCSNEADFDKNTITYYESFKIEVPIDNNKKIILKSMNDIKETNNEQTGNMICSIYDELLKIAKPEQTNEGSFEDIINECCDIIDYSFNPNCTSSKKIKFNVGSCNVRSQLREISYLNCKYQKGEVPEYIENKNEKCIILGGFKFLLLLTISSMIMDISVLFWIGELKKYKCIIRIWTMIIGITGLICAYSIKSEIIISVYHNKNITKYYPEWCNKERT
;
A
#
# COMPACT_ATOMS: atom_id res chain seq x y z
N MET A 1 -36.14 12.72 -3.19
CA MET A 1 -34.73 13.17 -3.32
C MET A 1 -33.74 12.02 -3.17
N CYS A 2 -33.82 11.20 -2.13
CA CYS A 2 -32.95 10.02 -1.90
C CYS A 2 -32.79 9.06 -3.12
N ASN A 3 -33.80 8.97 -3.98
CA ASN A 3 -33.74 8.19 -5.24
C ASN A 3 -32.63 8.63 -6.22
N SER A 4 -32.10 9.86 -6.14
CA SER A 4 -31.06 10.33 -7.06
C SER A 4 -29.66 9.81 -6.72
N LEU A 5 -29.39 9.55 -5.44
CA LEU A 5 -28.12 8.98 -4.99
C LEU A 5 -28.11 7.45 -5.20
N LEU A 6 -29.25 6.81 -4.94
CA LEU A 6 -29.43 5.36 -5.03
C LEU A 6 -29.93 4.92 -6.42
N LYS A 7 -29.46 5.58 -7.49
CA LYS A 7 -29.89 5.30 -8.87
C LYS A 7 -29.50 3.90 -9.33
N GLU A 8 -28.31 3.48 -8.94
CA GLU A 8 -27.73 2.20 -9.34
C GLU A 8 -27.84 1.21 -8.19
N SER A 9 -28.26 -0.01 -8.51
CA SER A 9 -28.24 -1.14 -7.58
C SER A 9 -26.82 -1.71 -7.54
N GLY A 10 -26.31 -2.02 -6.35
CA GLY A 10 -24.94 -2.49 -6.19
C GLY A 10 -24.41 -2.25 -4.79
N ASN A 11 -23.14 -2.58 -4.56
CA ASN A 11 -22.47 -2.42 -3.27
C ASN A 11 -21.55 -1.19 -3.35
N PHE A 12 -21.75 -0.25 -2.44
CA PHE A 12 -21.06 1.03 -2.44
C PHE A 12 -20.44 1.30 -1.07
N LEU A 13 -19.23 1.87 -1.09
CA LEU A 13 -18.50 2.23 0.12
C LEU A 13 -18.95 3.61 0.62
N TYR A 14 -19.26 3.64 1.90
CA TYR A 14 -19.56 4.86 2.65
C TYR A 14 -18.63 4.95 3.84
N TYR A 15 -18.34 6.16 4.29
CA TYR A 15 -17.62 6.40 5.53
C TYR A 15 -18.41 7.30 6.48
N PHE A 16 -18.14 7.15 7.77
CA PHE A 16 -18.73 7.97 8.81
C PHE A 16 -17.74 8.20 9.95
N ILE A 17 -17.92 9.29 10.67
CA ILE A 17 -17.09 9.64 11.82
C ILE A 17 -17.87 9.27 13.07
N TYR A 18 -17.30 8.39 13.90
CA TYR A 18 -17.87 7.98 15.18
C TYR A 18 -16.75 7.89 16.21
N ASN A 19 -16.91 8.56 17.35
CA ASN A 19 -15.88 8.68 18.40
C ASN A 19 -14.51 9.12 17.85
N ASN A 20 -14.49 10.14 16.98
CA ASN A 20 -13.30 10.65 16.27
C ASN A 20 -12.59 9.66 15.34
N ASN A 21 -13.13 8.45 15.15
CA ASN A 21 -12.59 7.47 14.21
C ASN A 21 -13.40 7.48 12.92
N THR A 22 -12.69 7.42 11.79
CA THR A 22 -13.31 7.22 10.48
C THR A 22 -13.56 5.73 10.29
N ASN A 23 -14.83 5.37 10.14
CA ASN A 23 -15.27 4.00 9.93
C ASN A 23 -15.80 3.88 8.50
N ILE A 24 -15.56 2.72 7.86
CA ILE A 24 -16.02 2.43 6.50
C ILE A 24 -17.07 1.34 6.58
N VAL A 25 -18.20 1.55 5.89
CA VAL A 25 -19.32 0.60 5.80
C VAL A 25 -19.67 0.36 4.34
N ASN A 26 -20.01 -0.89 4.02
CA ASN A 26 -20.48 -1.27 2.69
C ASN A 26 -22.02 -1.30 2.69
N LEU A 27 -22.62 -0.50 1.82
CA LEU A 27 -24.07 -0.41 1.68
C LEU A 27 -24.50 -1.02 0.36
N ASN A 28 -25.46 -1.94 0.42
CA ASN A 28 -26.08 -2.47 -0.77
C ASN A 28 -27.27 -1.58 -1.14
N HIS A 29 -27.19 -0.89 -2.26
CA HIS A 29 -28.31 -0.16 -2.81
C HIS A 29 -29.32 -1.15 -3.39
N ILE A 30 -30.55 -1.12 -2.87
CA ILE A 30 -31.61 -2.06 -3.22
C ILE A 30 -32.89 -1.33 -3.64
N THR A 31 -33.78 -2.06 -4.29
CA THR A 31 -35.12 -1.58 -4.65
C THR A 31 -36.14 -2.34 -3.82
N ILE A 32 -36.94 -1.62 -3.03
CA ILE A 32 -37.97 -2.18 -2.17
C ILE A 32 -39.33 -1.69 -2.71
N GLY A 33 -40.01 -2.57 -3.46
CA GLY A 33 -41.20 -2.20 -4.22
C GLY A 33 -40.89 -1.12 -5.26
N ASN A 34 -41.56 0.04 -5.17
CA ASN A 34 -41.36 1.17 -6.08
C ASN A 34 -40.39 2.23 -5.52
N LYS A 35 -39.75 1.98 -4.39
CA LYS A 35 -38.84 2.92 -3.72
C LYS A 35 -37.40 2.38 -3.71
N ARG A 36 -36.44 3.29 -3.66
CA ARG A 36 -35.04 2.95 -3.41
C ARG A 36 -34.77 2.84 -1.91
N GLY A 37 -33.76 2.06 -1.57
CA GLY A 37 -33.34 1.83 -0.20
C GLY A 37 -31.92 1.32 -0.11
N ILE A 38 -31.48 1.05 1.10
CA ILE A 38 -30.18 0.46 1.39
C ILE A 38 -30.35 -0.77 2.28
N LEU A 39 -29.45 -1.73 2.14
CA LEU A 39 -29.25 -2.83 3.06
C LEU A 39 -27.83 -2.71 3.62
N ILE A 40 -27.73 -2.65 4.95
CA ILE A 40 -26.45 -2.53 5.65
C ILE A 40 -25.91 -3.93 5.94
N ASN A 41 -24.91 -4.37 5.18
CA ASN A 41 -24.33 -5.70 5.35
C ASN A 41 -23.12 -5.65 6.29
N ILE A 42 -23.27 -6.18 7.50
CA ILE A 42 -22.25 -6.12 8.55
C ILE A 42 -21.55 -7.48 8.67
N ASN A 43 -20.65 -7.77 7.72
CA ASN A 43 -19.98 -9.06 7.74
C ASN A 43 -18.63 -9.07 8.46
N ASN A 44 -17.97 -7.92 8.70
CA ASN A 44 -16.53 -7.93 8.98
C ASN A 44 -15.99 -7.01 10.10
N SER A 45 -16.82 -6.34 10.91
CA SER A 45 -16.26 -5.54 12.02
C SER A 45 -17.17 -5.52 13.25
N GLU A 46 -16.62 -5.93 14.40
CA GLU A 46 -17.28 -5.92 15.71
C GLU A 46 -17.81 -4.52 16.07
N LEU A 47 -17.04 -3.47 15.81
CA LEU A 47 -17.43 -2.07 16.07
C LEU A 47 -18.69 -1.61 15.31
N ILE A 48 -18.91 -2.16 14.11
CA ILE A 48 -20.07 -1.80 13.27
C ILE A 48 -21.30 -2.58 13.72
N ASN A 49 -21.13 -3.79 14.27
CA ASN A 49 -22.24 -4.61 14.78
C ASN A 49 -22.97 -3.93 15.96
N ASP A 50 -22.26 -3.14 16.76
CA ASP A 50 -22.85 -2.43 17.90
C ASP A 50 -23.66 -1.19 17.48
N ILE A 51 -23.36 -0.63 16.31
CA ILE A 51 -23.96 0.63 15.83
C ILE A 51 -25.11 0.34 14.87
N PHE A 52 -24.93 -0.61 13.96
CA PHE A 52 -25.92 -0.89 12.92
C PHE A 52 -26.55 -2.26 13.15
N VAL A 53 -27.84 -2.34 12.87
CA VAL A 53 -28.55 -3.62 12.76
C VAL A 53 -28.64 -3.97 11.27
N ASN A 54 -28.37 -5.23 10.93
CA ASN A 54 -28.56 -5.73 9.57
C ASN A 54 -30.06 -5.65 9.21
N LYS A 55 -30.43 -4.56 8.53
CA LYS A 55 -31.81 -4.17 8.26
C LYS A 55 -31.89 -3.40 6.95
N GLU A 56 -33.05 -3.52 6.31
CA GLU A 56 -33.40 -2.76 5.11
C GLU A 56 -33.96 -1.39 5.51
N TYR A 57 -33.47 -0.34 4.86
CA TYR A 57 -33.97 1.02 5.03
C TYR A 57 -34.51 1.56 3.72
N VAL A 58 -35.68 2.19 3.78
CA VAL A 58 -36.36 2.77 2.61
C VAL A 58 -36.14 4.28 2.58
N CYS A 59 -35.90 4.84 1.41
CA CYS A 59 -35.87 6.29 1.23
C CYS A 59 -37.20 6.95 1.62
N SER A 60 -37.14 7.95 2.50
CA SER A 60 -38.26 8.81 2.88
C SER A 60 -37.83 10.28 2.89
N ASN A 61 -38.71 11.16 3.36
CA ASN A 61 -38.41 12.58 3.56
C ASN A 61 -37.69 12.83 4.89
N GLU A 62 -37.87 11.96 5.87
CA GLU A 62 -37.27 12.06 7.20
C GLU A 62 -36.65 10.71 7.56
N ALA A 63 -35.51 10.74 8.27
CA ALA A 63 -34.92 9.55 8.85
C ALA A 63 -35.64 9.19 10.16
N ASP A 64 -36.13 7.96 10.25
CA ASP A 64 -36.96 7.44 11.35
C ASP A 64 -36.58 5.97 11.60
N PHE A 65 -36.18 5.67 12.83
CA PHE A 65 -35.68 4.36 13.24
C PHE A 65 -36.78 3.29 13.22
N ASP A 66 -37.96 3.61 13.77
CA ASP A 66 -39.07 2.66 13.87
C ASP A 66 -39.62 2.30 12.48
N LYS A 67 -39.68 3.29 11.59
CA LYS A 67 -40.13 3.11 10.20
C LYS A 67 -39.05 2.55 9.26
N ASN A 68 -37.80 2.44 9.72
CA ASN A 68 -36.63 2.09 8.91
C ASN A 68 -36.52 2.96 7.67
N THR A 69 -36.63 4.26 7.88
CA THR A 69 -36.52 5.20 6.78
C THR A 69 -35.24 6.00 6.89
N ILE A 70 -34.60 6.23 5.75
CA ILE A 70 -33.43 7.10 5.62
C ILE A 70 -33.82 8.35 4.86
N THR A 71 -33.13 9.44 5.13
CA THR A 71 -33.30 10.68 4.37
C THR A 71 -31.99 11.14 3.75
N TYR A 72 -32.14 11.97 2.73
CA TYR A 72 -31.04 12.62 2.05
C TYR A 72 -30.73 13.93 2.78
N TYR A 73 -29.48 14.11 3.18
CA TYR A 73 -29.05 15.32 3.88
C TYR A 73 -28.46 16.34 2.89
N GLU A 74 -27.48 15.91 2.08
CA GLU A 74 -26.75 16.73 1.10
C GLU A 74 -26.23 15.84 -0.05
N SER A 75 -25.61 16.44 -1.06
CA SER A 75 -24.88 15.72 -2.11
C SER A 75 -23.95 14.68 -1.49
N PHE A 76 -24.15 13.41 -1.87
CA PHE A 76 -23.38 12.26 -1.39
C PHE A 76 -23.53 11.90 0.09
N LYS A 77 -24.50 12.49 0.80
CA LYS A 77 -24.72 12.21 2.23
C LYS A 77 -26.11 11.65 2.49
N ILE A 78 -26.17 10.55 3.22
CA ILE A 78 -27.42 9.96 3.71
C ILE A 78 -27.43 9.98 5.24
N GLU A 79 -28.57 10.34 5.79
CA GLU A 79 -28.83 10.29 7.23
C GLU A 79 -29.49 8.96 7.57
N VAL A 80 -28.82 8.16 8.40
CA VAL A 80 -29.27 6.84 8.84
C VAL A 80 -29.61 6.87 10.32
N PRO A 81 -30.84 6.50 10.72
CA PRO A 81 -31.21 6.45 12.12
C PRO A 81 -30.61 5.19 12.78
N ILE A 82 -29.98 5.36 13.94
CA ILE A 82 -29.40 4.26 14.72
C ILE A 82 -30.31 3.85 15.85
N ASP A 83 -30.91 4.85 16.49
CA ASP A 83 -31.94 4.69 17.51
C ASP A 83 -32.92 5.86 17.38
N ASN A 84 -33.91 5.93 18.28
CA ASN A 84 -34.95 6.98 18.24
C ASN A 84 -34.42 8.40 18.45
N ASN A 85 -33.22 8.56 19.01
CA ASN A 85 -32.62 9.84 19.37
C ASN A 85 -31.33 10.15 18.60
N LYS A 86 -30.71 9.17 17.95
CA LYS A 86 -29.42 9.28 17.28
C LYS A 86 -29.51 8.94 15.80
N LYS A 87 -28.81 9.76 15.04
CA LYS A 87 -28.66 9.61 13.59
C LYS A 87 -27.18 9.72 13.24
N ILE A 88 -26.73 8.94 12.26
CA ILE A 88 -25.39 9.06 11.69
C ILE A 88 -25.50 9.53 10.24
N ILE A 89 -24.56 10.39 9.86
CA ILE A 89 -24.41 10.84 8.48
C ILE A 89 -23.35 9.96 7.82
N LEU A 90 -23.79 9.14 6.87
CA LEU A 90 -22.91 8.36 6.01
C LEU A 90 -22.57 9.19 4.76
N LYS A 91 -21.28 9.27 4.43
CA LYS A 91 -20.76 9.98 3.26
C LYS A 91 -20.30 8.96 2.21
N SER A 92 -20.84 9.05 1.00
CA SER A 92 -20.44 8.17 -0.11
C SER A 92 -19.02 8.51 -0.53
N MET A 93 -18.14 7.52 -0.70
CA MET A 93 -16.79 7.74 -1.22
C MET A 93 -16.74 8.31 -2.65
N ASN A 94 -17.88 8.37 -3.35
CA ASN A 94 -17.98 9.06 -4.63
C ASN A 94 -17.89 10.60 -4.48
N ASP A 95 -18.08 11.16 -3.29
CA ASP A 95 -17.86 12.59 -3.00
C ASP A 95 -16.44 13.04 -3.37
N ILE A 96 -15.46 12.15 -3.20
CA ILE A 96 -14.05 12.39 -3.56
C ILE A 96 -13.88 12.59 -5.07
N LYS A 97 -14.71 11.96 -5.91
CA LYS A 97 -14.57 12.02 -7.37
C LYS A 97 -15.17 13.28 -7.99
N GLU A 98 -16.28 13.78 -7.44
CA GLU A 98 -16.93 14.98 -7.98
C GLU A 98 -16.30 16.28 -7.48
N THR A 99 -15.60 16.23 -6.35
CA THR A 99 -14.77 17.34 -5.91
C THR A 99 -13.49 17.37 -6.75
N ASN A 100 -13.61 17.72 -8.04
CA ASN A 100 -12.51 18.10 -8.94
C ASN A 100 -11.79 19.39 -8.48
N ASN A 101 -11.67 19.62 -7.17
CA ASN A 101 -10.59 20.42 -6.67
C ASN A 101 -9.36 19.56 -6.93
N GLU A 102 -8.70 19.80 -8.07
CA GLU A 102 -7.36 19.30 -8.33
C GLU A 102 -6.60 19.40 -7.01
N GLN A 103 -6.17 18.25 -6.47
CA GLN A 103 -5.35 18.25 -5.27
C GLN A 103 -4.17 19.15 -5.59
N THR A 104 -4.14 20.34 -4.99
CA THR A 104 -3.06 21.28 -5.28
C THR A 104 -1.75 20.59 -4.93
N GLY A 105 -0.69 20.84 -5.70
CA GLY A 105 0.61 20.20 -5.44
C GLY A 105 1.08 20.38 -3.98
N ASN A 106 0.64 21.45 -3.31
CA ASN A 106 0.88 21.69 -1.89
C ASN A 106 0.22 20.66 -0.98
N MET A 107 -1.01 20.26 -1.28
CA MET A 107 -1.77 19.27 -0.51
C MET A 107 -1.17 17.86 -0.69
N ILE A 108 -0.65 17.57 -1.89
CA ILE A 108 0.07 16.32 -2.16
C ILE A 108 1.41 16.31 -1.42
N CYS A 109 2.23 17.37 -1.52
CA CYS A 109 3.49 17.45 -0.77
C CYS A 109 3.24 17.37 0.75
N SER A 110 2.15 17.96 1.28
CA SER A 110 1.83 17.86 2.72
C SER A 110 1.42 16.45 3.15
N ILE A 111 0.67 15.72 2.32
CA ILE A 111 0.35 14.30 2.57
C ILE A 111 1.63 13.46 2.59
N TYR A 112 2.57 13.69 1.66
CA TYR A 112 3.86 13.01 1.67
C TYR A 112 4.69 13.34 2.91
N ASP A 113 4.73 14.60 3.32
CA ASP A 113 5.45 15.02 4.54
C ASP A 113 4.79 14.42 5.80
N GLU A 114 3.47 14.30 5.85
CA GLU A 114 2.75 13.63 6.95
C GLU A 114 2.96 12.11 6.94
N LEU A 115 2.89 11.46 5.79
CA LEU A 115 3.18 10.03 5.65
C LEU A 115 4.64 9.73 6.02
N LEU A 116 5.59 10.59 5.66
CA LEU A 116 6.99 10.48 6.09
C LEU A 116 7.14 10.62 7.62
N LYS A 117 6.36 11.51 8.25
CA LYS A 117 6.33 11.63 9.72
C LYS A 117 5.70 10.43 10.41
N ILE A 118 4.69 9.81 9.79
CA ILE A 118 3.97 8.64 10.33
C ILE A 118 4.73 7.34 10.10
N ALA A 119 5.41 7.20 8.95
CA ALA A 119 6.16 6.01 8.55
C ALA A 119 7.45 5.77 9.36
N LYS A 120 7.56 6.36 10.56
CA LYS A 120 8.60 6.03 11.52
C LYS A 120 8.55 4.52 11.83
N PRO A 121 9.58 3.73 11.49
CA PRO A 121 9.70 2.41 12.07
C PRO A 121 9.90 2.57 13.59
N GLU A 122 9.21 1.73 14.39
CA GLU A 122 9.18 1.79 15.87
C GLU A 122 10.55 1.55 16.57
N GLN A 123 11.70 1.63 15.88
CA GLN A 123 13.01 1.38 16.50
C GLN A 123 14.17 2.31 16.10
N THR A 124 13.95 3.46 15.44
CA THR A 124 15.04 4.43 15.25
C THR A 124 14.64 5.84 15.71
N ASN A 125 15.54 6.51 16.42
CA ASN A 125 15.37 7.83 17.05
C ASN A 125 15.48 9.00 16.04
N GLU A 126 15.07 8.81 14.79
CA GLU A 126 15.54 9.68 13.69
C GLU A 126 14.41 10.44 13.00
N GLY A 127 14.69 11.69 12.64
CA GLY A 127 13.68 12.76 12.51
C GLY A 127 13.51 13.34 11.11
N SER A 128 14.37 13.02 10.15
CA SER A 128 14.32 13.60 8.81
C SER A 128 14.55 12.57 7.69
N PHE A 129 14.06 12.89 6.49
CA PHE A 129 14.31 12.11 5.27
C PHE A 129 15.81 12.04 4.92
N GLU A 130 16.58 13.05 5.32
CA GLU A 130 18.05 13.04 5.18
C GLU A 130 18.69 11.97 6.06
N ASP A 131 18.18 11.77 7.29
CA ASP A 131 18.64 10.70 8.19
C ASP A 131 18.32 9.32 7.60
N ILE A 132 17.11 9.14 7.05
CA ILE A 132 16.71 7.90 6.37
C ILE A 132 17.61 7.63 5.16
N ILE A 133 17.93 8.65 4.35
CA ILE A 133 18.84 8.48 3.21
C ILE A 133 20.25 8.12 3.68
N ASN A 134 20.75 8.79 4.73
CA ASN A 134 22.08 8.55 5.28
C ASN A 134 22.20 7.16 5.92
N GLU A 135 21.13 6.65 6.55
CA GLU A 135 21.07 5.29 7.09
C GLU A 135 20.91 4.24 5.99
N CYS A 136 20.10 4.54 4.96
CA CYS A 136 19.88 3.68 3.81
C CYS A 136 20.91 3.87 2.69
N CYS A 137 21.99 4.62 2.89
CA CYS A 137 23.04 4.86 1.89
C CYS A 137 23.60 3.57 1.26
N ASP A 138 23.53 2.46 1.98
CA ASP A 138 23.99 1.14 1.51
C ASP A 138 22.92 0.37 0.68
N ILE A 139 21.63 0.75 0.79
CA ILE A 139 20.46 0.09 0.19
C ILE A 139 19.88 0.92 -0.96
N ILE A 140 20.06 2.24 -0.91
CA ILE A 140 19.63 3.13 -1.98
C ILE A 140 20.34 2.70 -3.26
N ASP A 141 19.52 2.31 -4.24
CA ASP A 141 19.98 1.85 -5.55
C ASP A 141 21.11 2.73 -6.08
N TYR A 142 22.04 2.12 -6.82
CA TYR A 142 23.09 2.81 -7.58
C TYR A 142 22.59 4.06 -8.35
N SER A 143 21.29 4.13 -8.62
CA SER A 143 20.53 5.28 -9.14
C SER A 143 20.76 6.61 -8.40
N PHE A 144 21.07 6.62 -7.10
CA PHE A 144 21.35 7.86 -6.35
C PHE A 144 22.82 8.08 -6.00
N ASN A 145 23.72 7.21 -6.49
CA ASN A 145 25.14 7.33 -6.22
C ASN A 145 25.84 7.87 -7.48
N PRO A 146 25.92 9.20 -7.67
CA PRO A 146 26.57 9.75 -8.85
C PRO A 146 28.03 9.32 -8.89
N ASN A 147 28.55 9.15 -10.11
CA ASN A 147 29.95 8.77 -10.32
C ASN A 147 30.88 9.94 -9.98
N CYS A 148 31.21 10.10 -8.69
CA CYS A 148 32.06 11.16 -8.19
C CYS A 148 33.53 10.72 -8.18
N THR A 149 34.34 11.25 -9.08
CA THR A 149 35.79 10.93 -9.18
C THR A 149 36.62 11.50 -8.04
N SER A 150 36.12 12.52 -7.36
CA SER A 150 36.91 13.36 -6.45
C SER A 150 36.73 13.07 -4.96
N SER A 151 35.69 12.32 -4.55
CA SER A 151 35.52 11.98 -3.14
C SER A 151 34.72 10.68 -2.95
N LYS A 152 35.14 9.87 -1.97
CA LYS A 152 34.41 8.65 -1.56
C LYS A 152 33.24 8.93 -0.62
N LYS A 153 33.23 10.10 0.03
CA LYS A 153 32.18 10.51 0.98
C LYS A 153 31.28 11.51 0.29
N ILE A 154 30.21 11.07 -0.37
CA ILE A 154 29.29 11.97 -1.07
C ILE A 154 28.49 12.76 -0.04
N LYS A 155 28.50 14.09 -0.18
CA LYS A 155 27.62 15.01 0.55
C LYS A 155 26.57 15.48 -0.42
N PHE A 156 25.30 15.28 -0.08
CA PHE A 156 24.19 15.79 -0.86
C PHE A 156 23.29 16.66 0.01
N ASN A 157 22.48 17.48 -0.63
CA ASN A 157 21.46 18.28 -0.01
C ASN A 157 20.17 18.15 -0.82
N VAL A 158 19.07 17.85 -0.15
CA VAL A 158 17.75 17.68 -0.76
C VAL A 158 17.01 19.01 -0.71
N GLY A 159 16.75 19.59 -1.88
CA GLY A 159 15.99 20.83 -2.03
C GLY A 159 14.51 20.67 -1.69
N SER A 160 13.81 21.81 -1.69
CA SER A 160 12.36 21.87 -1.45
C SER A 160 11.55 21.15 -2.53
N CYS A 161 10.37 20.63 -2.17
CA CYS A 161 9.36 20.08 -3.11
C CYS A 161 9.01 21.15 -4.16
N ASN A 162 9.26 20.88 -5.44
CA ASN A 162 8.72 21.71 -6.50
C ASN A 162 7.25 21.36 -6.70
N VAL A 163 6.36 22.27 -6.31
CA VAL A 163 4.90 22.08 -6.30
C VAL A 163 4.33 21.70 -7.66
N ARG A 164 4.94 22.18 -8.76
CA ARG A 164 4.43 21.98 -10.12
C ARG A 164 4.83 20.63 -10.70
N SER A 165 6.06 20.18 -10.45
CA SER A 165 6.57 18.90 -10.96
C SER A 165 6.45 17.75 -9.97
N GLN A 166 6.20 18.05 -8.69
CA GLN A 166 6.24 17.09 -7.57
C GLN A 166 7.61 16.40 -7.41
N LEU A 167 8.68 17.06 -7.87
CA LEU A 167 10.06 16.56 -7.74
C LEU A 167 10.83 17.38 -6.71
N ARG A 168 11.81 16.75 -6.05
CA ARG A 168 12.82 17.42 -5.21
C ARG A 168 14.17 17.37 -5.91
N GLU A 169 14.85 18.50 -5.94
CA GLU A 169 16.21 18.58 -6.47
C GLU A 169 17.20 17.98 -5.46
N ILE A 170 18.10 17.11 -5.91
CA ILE A 170 19.19 16.59 -5.08
C ILE A 170 20.49 17.22 -5.59
N SER A 171 21.15 17.97 -4.72
CA SER A 171 22.38 18.68 -5.04
C SER A 171 23.57 18.01 -4.37
N TYR A 172 24.57 17.57 -5.14
CA TYR A 172 25.75 16.88 -4.63
C TYR A 172 26.89 17.88 -4.38
N LEU A 173 27.10 18.26 -3.12
CA LEU A 173 27.94 19.39 -2.70
C LEU A 173 29.44 19.19 -2.95
N ASN A 174 29.90 17.95 -3.04
CA ASN A 174 31.32 17.63 -3.18
C ASN A 174 31.64 16.71 -4.36
N CYS A 175 30.70 16.55 -5.27
CA CYS A 175 30.92 15.85 -6.52
C CYS A 175 31.41 16.86 -7.57
N LYS A 176 32.71 16.83 -7.92
CA LYS A 176 33.20 17.60 -9.07
C LYS A 176 32.95 16.80 -10.34
N TYR A 177 31.96 17.20 -11.11
CA TYR A 177 31.78 16.70 -12.47
C TYR A 177 32.90 17.25 -13.36
N GLN A 178 33.52 16.40 -14.18
CA GLN A 178 34.43 16.90 -15.21
C GLN A 178 33.62 17.70 -16.23
N LYS A 179 33.99 18.96 -16.42
CA LYS A 179 33.26 19.90 -17.28
C LYS A 179 33.40 19.44 -18.74
N GLY A 180 32.41 18.70 -19.23
CA GLY A 180 32.41 18.09 -20.57
C GLY A 180 31.82 16.68 -20.61
N GLU A 181 31.80 15.98 -19.47
CA GLU A 181 31.06 14.74 -19.28
C GLU A 181 29.73 15.10 -18.61
N VAL A 182 28.72 15.44 -19.41
CA VAL A 182 27.35 15.19 -18.96
C VAL A 182 27.31 13.71 -18.61
N PRO A 183 26.80 13.28 -17.44
CA PRO A 183 26.61 11.86 -17.19
C PRO A 183 25.65 11.36 -18.27
N GLU A 184 26.23 10.83 -19.34
CA GLU A 184 25.59 9.91 -20.25
C GLU A 184 25.00 8.86 -19.32
N TYR A 185 23.67 8.81 -19.28
CA TYR A 185 22.89 7.89 -18.47
C TYR A 185 23.64 6.56 -18.41
N ILE A 186 23.86 6.05 -17.19
CA ILE A 186 24.64 4.85 -16.91
C ILE A 186 24.07 3.69 -17.74
N GLU A 187 24.54 3.52 -18.96
CA GLU A 187 24.37 2.31 -19.73
C GLU A 187 25.35 1.29 -19.16
N ASN A 188 24.87 0.67 -18.08
CA ASN A 188 24.81 -0.78 -18.01
C ASN A 188 26.15 -1.53 -17.97
N LYS A 189 26.94 -1.36 -16.90
CA LYS A 189 28.10 -2.23 -16.60
C LYS A 189 27.99 -3.09 -15.34
N ASN A 190 26.90 -2.98 -14.57
CA ASN A 190 26.71 -3.74 -13.32
C ASN A 190 25.72 -4.91 -13.40
N GLU A 191 25.19 -5.24 -14.58
CA GLU A 191 24.21 -6.33 -14.76
C GLU A 191 24.71 -7.69 -14.26
N LYS A 192 26.02 -7.98 -14.29
CA LYS A 192 26.51 -9.35 -14.07
C LYS A 192 26.37 -9.90 -12.64
N CYS A 193 26.39 -9.06 -11.60
CA CYS A 193 26.38 -9.55 -10.20
C CYS A 193 24.96 -9.80 -9.65
N ILE A 194 24.00 -8.93 -9.97
CA ILE A 194 22.60 -9.12 -9.53
C ILE A 194 21.95 -10.29 -10.30
N ILE A 195 22.34 -10.47 -11.57
CA ILE A 195 21.79 -11.53 -12.42
C ILE A 195 22.13 -12.93 -11.89
N LEU A 196 23.34 -13.19 -11.35
CA LEU A 196 23.71 -14.57 -11.01
C LEU A 196 23.00 -15.11 -9.74
N GLY A 197 22.79 -14.25 -8.73
CA GLY A 197 22.08 -14.61 -7.49
C GLY A 197 20.56 -14.60 -7.67
N GLY A 198 20.04 -13.58 -8.36
CA GLY A 198 18.61 -13.45 -8.63
C GLY A 198 18.08 -14.51 -9.60
N PHE A 199 18.87 -14.93 -10.59
CA PHE A 199 18.41 -15.88 -11.60
C PHE A 199 18.11 -17.28 -11.03
N LYS A 200 18.93 -17.78 -10.08
CA LYS A 200 18.64 -19.07 -9.43
C LYS A 200 17.35 -19.04 -8.62
N PHE A 201 17.11 -17.95 -7.89
CA PHE A 201 15.87 -17.75 -7.14
C PHE A 201 14.66 -17.64 -8.09
N LEU A 202 14.78 -16.83 -9.15
CA LEU A 202 13.71 -16.62 -10.12
C LEU A 202 13.37 -17.91 -10.88
N LEU A 203 14.38 -18.71 -11.24
CA LEU A 203 14.21 -20.00 -11.88
C LEU A 203 13.53 -21.03 -10.95
N LEU A 204 13.86 -21.04 -9.65
CA LEU A 204 13.18 -21.92 -8.68
C LEU A 204 11.71 -21.51 -8.49
N LEU A 205 11.43 -20.20 -8.47
CA LEU A 205 10.09 -19.66 -8.31
C LEU A 205 9.22 -19.95 -9.53
N THR A 206 9.74 -19.80 -10.74
CA THR A 206 9.01 -20.12 -11.98
C THR A 206 8.70 -21.62 -12.09
N ILE A 207 9.66 -22.50 -11.78
CA ILE A 207 9.43 -23.95 -11.76
C ILE A 207 8.36 -24.32 -10.72
N SER A 208 8.43 -23.75 -9.51
CA SER A 208 7.46 -24.03 -8.45
C SER A 208 6.05 -23.57 -8.84
N SER A 209 5.92 -22.42 -9.49
CA SER A 209 4.65 -21.93 -10.03
C SER A 209 4.09 -22.87 -11.10
N MET A 210 4.91 -23.31 -12.06
CA MET A 210 4.48 -24.24 -13.11
C MET A 210 4.01 -25.58 -12.53
N ILE A 211 4.66 -26.10 -11.49
CA ILE A 211 4.24 -27.34 -10.81
C ILE A 211 2.87 -27.16 -10.14
N MET A 212 2.64 -26.01 -9.49
CA MET A 212 1.35 -25.69 -8.89
C MET A 212 0.24 -25.59 -9.95
N ASP A 213 0.51 -24.95 -11.09
CA ASP A 213 -0.47 -24.82 -12.19
C ASP A 213 -0.80 -26.20 -12.80
N ILE A 214 0.21 -27.04 -13.02
CA ILE A 214 0.02 -28.43 -13.48
C ILE A 214 -0.78 -29.25 -12.46
N SER A 215 -0.62 -28.98 -11.16
CA SER A 215 -1.36 -29.68 -10.10
C SER A 215 -2.88 -29.51 -10.25
N VAL A 216 -3.35 -28.36 -10.74
CA VAL A 216 -4.77 -28.07 -10.98
C VAL A 216 -5.34 -28.97 -12.08
N LEU A 217 -4.56 -29.29 -13.12
CA LEU A 217 -5.00 -30.20 -14.18
C LEU A 217 -5.31 -31.61 -13.65
N PHE A 218 -4.60 -32.05 -12.60
CA PHE A 218 -4.87 -33.34 -11.95
C PHE A 218 -6.14 -33.36 -11.09
N TRP A 219 -6.78 -32.21 -10.86
CA TRP A 219 -8.09 -32.15 -10.19
C TRP A 219 -9.25 -32.43 -11.15
N ILE A 220 -9.04 -32.34 -12.46
CA ILE A 220 -10.10 -32.52 -13.46
C ILE A 220 -10.19 -34.00 -13.88
N GLY A 221 -11.37 -34.59 -13.71
CA GLY A 221 -11.71 -35.93 -14.21
C GLY A 221 -11.91 -37.00 -13.13
N GLU A 222 -12.08 -38.25 -13.57
CA GLU A 222 -12.43 -39.36 -12.69
C GLU A 222 -11.35 -39.71 -11.65
N LEU A 223 -11.79 -40.00 -10.43
CA LEU A 223 -10.96 -40.35 -9.29
C LEU A 223 -10.41 -41.77 -9.39
N LYS A 224 -9.16 -41.90 -9.84
CA LYS A 224 -8.39 -43.15 -9.80
C LYS A 224 -7.38 -43.11 -8.65
N LYS A 225 -7.09 -44.27 -8.03
CA LYS A 225 -6.20 -44.38 -6.86
C LYS A 225 -4.85 -43.69 -7.06
N TYR A 226 -4.21 -43.88 -8.22
CA TYR A 226 -2.93 -43.26 -8.54
C TYR A 226 -3.02 -41.72 -8.74
N LYS A 227 -4.12 -41.22 -9.31
CA LYS A 227 -4.34 -39.77 -9.48
C LYS A 227 -4.47 -39.07 -8.14
N CYS A 228 -5.13 -39.70 -7.16
CA CYS A 228 -5.24 -39.18 -5.80
C CYS A 228 -3.86 -39.02 -5.15
N ILE A 229 -2.99 -40.03 -5.30
CA ILE A 229 -1.62 -39.99 -4.79
C ILE A 229 -0.83 -38.86 -5.46
N ILE A 230 -0.83 -38.79 -6.81
CA ILE A 230 -0.12 -37.73 -7.56
C ILE A 230 -0.60 -36.33 -7.19
N ARG A 231 -1.92 -36.14 -7.02
CA ARG A 231 -2.52 -34.87 -6.63
C ARG A 231 -2.00 -34.36 -5.30
N ILE A 232 -1.90 -35.24 -4.30
CA ILE A 232 -1.38 -34.87 -2.97
C ILE A 232 0.12 -34.54 -3.06
N TRP A 233 0.91 -35.37 -3.74
CA TRP A 233 2.35 -35.16 -3.84
C TRP A 233 2.73 -33.89 -4.59
N THR A 234 2.09 -33.60 -5.74
CA THR A 234 2.35 -32.39 -6.53
C THR A 234 2.00 -31.12 -5.77
N MET A 235 0.92 -31.12 -4.99
CA MET A 235 0.54 -30.00 -4.12
C MET A 235 1.56 -29.77 -2.99
N ILE A 236 2.00 -30.83 -2.30
CA ILE A 236 3.00 -30.72 -1.23
C ILE A 236 4.33 -30.19 -1.80
N ILE A 237 4.77 -30.70 -2.95
CA ILE A 237 6.01 -30.27 -3.60
C ILE A 237 5.92 -28.79 -4.01
N GLY A 238 4.80 -28.37 -4.62
CA GLY A 238 4.61 -26.98 -5.04
C GLY A 238 4.62 -25.99 -3.88
N ILE A 239 3.89 -26.29 -2.80
CA ILE A 239 3.84 -25.44 -1.60
C ILE A 239 5.21 -25.39 -0.90
N THR A 240 5.87 -26.55 -0.74
CA THR A 240 7.20 -26.61 -0.11
C THR A 240 8.22 -25.83 -0.93
N GLY A 241 8.17 -25.93 -2.27
CA GLY A 241 9.03 -25.17 -3.18
C GLY A 241 8.85 -23.66 -3.04
N LEU A 242 7.60 -23.18 -2.95
CA LEU A 242 7.31 -21.76 -2.71
C LEU A 242 7.84 -21.30 -1.36
N ILE A 243 7.61 -22.05 -0.28
CA ILE A 243 8.11 -21.71 1.06
C ILE A 243 9.64 -21.64 1.05
N CYS A 244 10.32 -22.63 0.48
CA CYS A 244 11.78 -22.64 0.38
C CYS A 244 12.32 -21.44 -0.42
N ALA A 245 11.66 -21.09 -1.54
CA ALA A 245 12.04 -19.91 -2.32
C ALA A 245 11.90 -18.63 -1.47
N TYR A 246 10.79 -18.46 -0.76
CA TYR A 246 10.59 -17.32 0.15
C TYR A 246 11.62 -17.28 1.28
N SER A 247 11.98 -18.44 1.85
CA SER A 247 13.03 -18.54 2.87
C SER A 247 14.38 -18.08 2.32
N ILE A 248 14.78 -18.53 1.13
CA ILE A 248 16.02 -18.08 0.47
C ILE A 248 16.00 -16.57 0.22
N LYS A 249 14.87 -16.03 -0.26
CA LYS A 249 14.70 -14.57 -0.43
C LYS A 249 14.87 -13.83 0.90
N SER A 250 14.25 -14.33 1.96
CA SER A 250 14.37 -13.73 3.29
C SER A 250 15.80 -13.81 3.82
N GLU A 251 16.51 -14.92 3.60
CA GLU A 251 17.90 -15.09 4.01
C GLU A 251 18.85 -14.19 3.20
N ILE A 252 18.58 -13.96 1.92
CA ILE A 252 19.32 -12.96 1.12
C ILE A 252 19.08 -11.56 1.68
N ILE A 253 17.83 -11.18 1.98
CA ILE A 253 17.52 -9.87 2.56
C ILE A 253 18.15 -9.72 3.95
N ILE A 254 18.03 -10.74 4.79
CA ILE A 254 18.57 -10.78 6.15
C ILE A 254 20.10 -10.79 6.11
N SER A 255 20.74 -11.52 5.20
CA SER A 255 22.20 -11.51 5.06
C SER A 255 22.71 -10.17 4.55
N VAL A 256 22.00 -9.51 3.64
CA VAL A 256 22.30 -8.12 3.28
C VAL A 256 22.17 -7.21 4.51
N TYR A 257 21.16 -7.44 5.36
CA TYR A 257 20.91 -6.65 6.57
C TYR A 257 21.92 -6.91 7.71
N HIS A 258 22.29 -8.17 7.94
CA HIS A 258 23.15 -8.62 9.05
C HIS A 258 24.64 -8.64 8.70
N ASN A 259 25.01 -8.67 7.43
CA ASN A 259 26.41 -8.61 7.00
C ASN A 259 26.98 -7.18 7.07
N LYS A 260 26.71 -6.49 8.20
CA LYS A 260 27.41 -5.30 8.71
C LYS A 260 28.91 -5.54 8.99
N ASN A 261 29.44 -6.73 8.67
CA ASN A 261 30.81 -7.17 8.90
C ASN A 261 31.57 -7.60 7.62
N ILE A 262 31.04 -7.41 6.40
CA ILE A 262 31.94 -7.19 5.25
C ILE A 262 32.70 -5.94 5.62
N THR A 263 33.96 -6.13 6.04
CA THR A 263 34.85 -5.16 6.68
C THR A 263 34.30 -3.76 6.57
N LYS A 264 33.75 -3.28 7.68
CA LYS A 264 33.74 -1.87 8.01
C LYS A 264 35.15 -1.34 7.71
N TYR A 265 35.40 -0.91 6.48
CA TYR A 265 36.30 0.20 6.26
C TYR A 265 35.51 1.39 6.79
N TYR A 266 35.37 1.46 8.13
CA TYR A 266 35.09 2.71 8.79
C TYR A 266 36.24 3.59 8.38
N PRO A 267 36.04 4.59 7.53
CA PRO A 267 37.06 5.59 7.42
C PRO A 267 37.01 6.29 8.81
N GLU A 268 38.17 6.59 9.40
CA GLU A 268 38.35 6.97 10.82
C GLU A 268 37.39 8.05 11.38
N TRP A 269 36.61 8.73 10.53
CA TRP A 269 35.63 9.74 10.89
C TRP A 269 34.36 9.22 11.58
N CYS A 270 34.00 7.93 11.49
CA CYS A 270 32.77 7.44 12.13
C CYS A 270 32.91 7.15 13.64
N ASN A 271 34.14 7.12 14.18
CA ASN A 271 34.40 6.84 15.60
C ASN A 271 34.77 8.09 16.42
N LYS A 272 34.85 9.28 15.82
CA LYS A 272 35.40 10.47 16.50
C LYS A 272 34.37 11.41 17.14
N GLU A 273 33.08 11.06 17.12
CA GLU A 273 32.01 11.85 17.75
C GLU A 273 31.34 11.13 18.95
N ARG A 274 32.00 10.09 19.50
CA ARG A 274 31.67 9.53 20.82
C ARG A 274 32.82 9.67 21.82
N THR A 275 33.27 10.91 22.01
CA THR A 275 33.95 11.42 23.22
C THR A 275 33.72 12.91 23.29
#